data_AF-A0A432IZC6-F1
#
_entry.id   AF-A0A432IZC6-F1
#
_cell.length_a   1.000
_cell.length_b   1.000
_cell.length_c   1.000
_cell.angle_alpha   90.00
_cell.angle_beta   90.00
_cell.angle_gamma   90.00
#
_symmetry.space_group_name_H-M   'P 1'
#
loop_
_entity.id
_entity.type
_entity.pdbx_description
1 polymer ?
#
loop_
_entity_poly.entity_id
_entity_poly.type
_entity_poly.pdbx_seq_one_letter_code
_entity_poly.pdbx_strand_id
1 'polypeptide(L)'
;RSDKVSIGNFVWDDANGNSQADSGEAGIDGITVQLYRDTNGNGVFDPGTDTLVDTTTTSGGGFYQFLDVEPSVAGDATTDYIVAVVKSSVTSKGYVNSSPGGGQNPDTTGDQDQPSGDDGIPVGDYVVSQPFPATLHGQADTGDSGDPAGYSDDSAYMTVDFGFTTEQRHERE
;
A
#
# COMPACT_ATOMS: atom_id res chain seq x y z
N ARG A 1 19.58 16.07 -11.77
CA ARG A 1 18.22 15.72 -11.30
C ARG A 1 18.43 14.62 -10.27
N SER A 2 17.83 14.70 -9.08
CA SER A 2 17.71 13.51 -8.25
C SER A 2 16.79 12.54 -8.98
N ASP A 3 17.16 11.28 -9.02
CA ASP A 3 16.29 10.22 -9.48
C ASP A 3 15.13 10.08 -8.46
N LYS A 4 13.93 9.80 -8.96
CA LYS A 4 12.68 9.76 -8.20
C LYS A 4 12.12 8.35 -8.20
N VAL A 5 11.32 8.03 -7.20
CA VAL A 5 10.60 6.75 -7.12
C VAL A 5 9.09 6.97 -7.19
N SER A 6 8.39 5.92 -7.63
CA SER A 6 6.94 5.83 -7.59
C SER A 6 6.54 4.83 -6.50
N ILE A 7 5.45 5.06 -5.76
CA ILE A 7 4.97 4.15 -4.70
C ILE A 7 3.48 3.90 -4.92
N GLY A 8 3.01 2.65 -4.81
CA GLY A 8 1.60 2.32 -5.02
C GLY A 8 1.35 0.82 -5.01
N ASN A 9 0.14 0.45 -5.40
CA ASN A 9 -0.26 -0.81 -6.05
C ASN A 9 -1.80 -0.86 -6.05
N PHE A 10 -2.41 -1.61 -5.14
CA PHE A 10 -3.81 -2.01 -5.26
C PHE A 10 -4.60 -2.01 -3.94
N VAL A 11 -5.89 -1.69 -4.04
CA VAL A 11 -6.88 -1.84 -2.97
C VAL A 11 -8.05 -2.67 -3.48
N TRP A 12 -8.42 -3.75 -2.79
CA TRP A 12 -9.44 -4.71 -3.27
C TRP A 12 -10.42 -5.21 -2.22
N ASP A 13 -11.52 -5.76 -2.73
CA ASP A 13 -12.49 -6.56 -1.99
C ASP A 13 -11.95 -7.97 -1.80
N ASP A 14 -11.33 -8.22 -0.64
CA ASP A 14 -10.91 -9.55 -0.19
C ASP A 14 -12.16 -10.37 0.16
N ALA A 15 -12.84 -10.84 -0.88
CA ALA A 15 -14.13 -11.49 -0.77
C ALA A 15 -14.03 -12.86 -0.08
N ASN A 16 -12.83 -13.43 -0.03
CA ASN A 16 -12.56 -14.75 0.51
C ASN A 16 -11.78 -14.74 1.85
N GLY A 17 -11.25 -13.59 2.26
CA GLY A 17 -10.65 -13.37 3.57
C GLY A 17 -9.26 -14.01 3.71
N ASN A 18 -8.54 -14.21 2.61
CA ASN A 18 -7.21 -14.81 2.62
C ASN A 18 -6.08 -13.78 2.56
N SER A 19 -6.44 -12.49 2.61
CA SER A 19 -5.54 -11.36 2.52
C SER A 19 -4.77 -11.30 1.21
N GLN A 20 -5.10 -12.07 0.17
CA GLN A 20 -4.39 -12.10 -1.11
C GLN A 20 -5.32 -11.59 -2.22
N ALA A 21 -4.83 -10.71 -3.11
CA ALA A 21 -5.60 -10.31 -4.28
C ALA A 21 -5.75 -11.49 -5.25
N ASP A 22 -6.94 -12.12 -5.24
CA ASP A 22 -7.24 -13.27 -6.08
C ASP A 22 -7.90 -12.88 -7.41
N SER A 23 -7.76 -13.75 -8.42
CA SER A 23 -8.43 -13.56 -9.70
C SER A 23 -9.96 -13.55 -9.51
N GLY A 24 -10.57 -12.42 -9.84
CA GLY A 24 -12.02 -12.21 -9.71
C GLY A 24 -12.41 -11.38 -8.49
N GLU A 25 -11.47 -11.06 -7.60
CA GLU A 25 -11.66 -10.04 -6.58
C GLU A 25 -11.57 -8.65 -7.21
N ALA A 26 -12.53 -7.80 -6.89
CA ALA A 26 -12.67 -6.50 -7.52
C ALA A 26 -11.87 -5.45 -6.75
N GLY A 27 -11.17 -4.57 -7.45
CA GLY A 27 -10.56 -3.41 -6.82
C GLY A 27 -11.60 -2.37 -6.36
N ILE A 28 -11.25 -1.62 -5.32
CA ILE A 28 -12.15 -0.66 -4.67
C ILE A 28 -11.73 0.77 -5.04
N ASP A 29 -12.53 1.44 -5.85
CA ASP A 29 -12.31 2.84 -6.24
C ASP A 29 -12.84 3.85 -5.21
N GLY A 30 -12.15 4.98 -5.09
CA GLY A 30 -12.53 6.10 -4.24
C GLY A 30 -12.04 5.99 -2.79
N ILE A 31 -11.05 5.15 -2.53
CA ILE A 31 -10.39 5.01 -1.23
C ILE A 31 -9.28 6.05 -1.11
N THR A 32 -9.27 6.82 -0.02
CA THR A 32 -8.23 7.82 0.24
C THR A 32 -7.00 7.12 0.79
N VAL A 33 -5.87 7.31 0.11
CA VAL A 33 -4.57 6.74 0.49
C VAL A 33 -3.57 7.87 0.70
N GLN A 34 -2.80 7.78 1.78
CA GLN A 34 -1.83 8.79 2.19
C GLN A 34 -0.44 8.18 2.30
N LEU A 35 0.57 8.94 1.89
CA LEU A 35 1.96 8.57 2.03
C LEU A 35 2.59 9.39 3.15
N TYR A 36 3.16 8.72 4.14
CA TYR A 36 3.86 9.33 5.26
C TYR A 36 5.34 8.97 5.23
N ARG A 37 6.18 9.85 5.78
CA ARG A 37 7.58 9.56 6.10
C ARG A 37 7.72 9.33 7.60
N ASP A 38 8.31 8.19 7.99
CA ASP A 38 8.66 7.87 9.38
C ASP A 38 9.84 8.74 9.82
N THR A 39 9.57 10.00 10.15
CA THR A 39 10.64 10.98 10.39
C THR A 39 11.45 10.73 11.66
N ASN A 40 10.96 9.86 12.55
CA ASN A 40 11.62 9.53 13.80
C ASN A 40 12.35 8.17 13.72
N GLY A 41 12.08 7.37 12.68
CA GLY A 41 12.75 6.10 12.38
C GLY A 41 12.50 5.01 13.41
N ASN A 42 11.38 5.08 14.14
CA ASN A 42 11.05 4.10 15.18
C ASN A 42 10.28 2.89 14.65
N GLY A 43 9.90 2.90 13.38
CA GLY A 43 9.17 1.82 12.73
C GLY A 43 7.69 1.73 13.13
N VAL A 44 7.12 2.79 13.70
CA VAL A 44 5.74 2.86 14.19
C VAL A 44 5.05 4.06 13.59
N PHE A 45 3.95 3.81 12.90
CA PHE A 45 3.11 4.88 12.37
C PHE A 45 2.53 5.76 13.49
N ASP A 46 2.87 7.04 13.46
CA ASP A 46 2.34 8.08 14.32
C ASP A 46 2.00 9.32 13.48
N PRO A 47 0.74 9.54 13.09
CA PRO A 47 0.36 10.67 12.24
C PRO A 47 0.56 12.05 12.92
N GLY A 48 0.84 12.09 14.23
CA GLY A 48 1.21 13.31 14.95
C GLY A 48 2.69 13.66 14.86
N THR A 49 3.55 12.68 14.56
CA THR A 49 5.01 12.84 14.44
C THR A 49 5.48 12.70 12.99
N ASP A 50 4.93 11.74 12.26
CA ASP A 50 5.26 11.43 10.89
C ASP A 50 4.76 12.51 9.93
N THR A 51 5.53 12.77 8.90
CA THR A 51 5.22 13.84 7.95
C THR A 51 4.37 13.28 6.81
N LEU A 52 3.17 13.83 6.62
CA LEU A 52 2.37 13.58 5.41
C LEU A 52 3.12 14.12 4.19
N VAL A 53 3.47 13.23 3.28
CA VAL A 53 4.20 13.53 2.04
C VAL A 53 3.22 13.82 0.91
N ASP A 54 2.22 12.96 0.73
CA ASP A 54 1.23 13.12 -0.33
C ASP A 54 -0.09 12.39 -0.02
N THR A 55 -1.14 12.69 -0.79
CA THR A 55 -2.46 12.04 -0.70
C THR A 55 -3.00 11.78 -2.10
N THR A 56 -3.46 10.56 -2.32
CA THR A 56 -4.08 10.12 -3.58
C THR A 56 -5.41 9.42 -3.30
N THR A 57 -6.09 8.98 -4.35
CA THR A 57 -7.34 8.23 -4.25
C THR A 57 -7.33 7.10 -5.26
N THR A 58 -7.76 5.90 -4.82
CA THR A 58 -7.82 4.75 -5.72
C THR A 58 -8.77 5.00 -6.89
N SER A 59 -8.37 4.58 -8.08
CA SER A 59 -9.14 4.73 -9.30
C SER A 59 -8.74 3.67 -10.32
N GLY A 60 -9.50 3.56 -11.42
CA GLY A 60 -9.15 2.61 -12.48
C GLY A 60 -9.35 1.15 -12.07
N GLY A 61 -10.20 0.91 -11.07
CA GLY A 61 -10.47 -0.41 -10.54
C GLY A 61 -9.57 -0.77 -9.37
N GLY A 62 -9.31 0.14 -8.43
CA GLY A 62 -8.61 -0.13 -7.16
C GLY A 62 -7.17 0.36 -7.09
N PHE A 63 -6.59 0.85 -8.18
CA PHE A 63 -5.18 1.24 -8.23
C PHE A 63 -4.92 2.62 -7.65
N TYR A 64 -3.78 2.79 -7.02
CA TYR A 64 -3.31 4.09 -6.55
C TYR A 64 -1.80 4.23 -6.72
N GLN A 65 -1.34 5.47 -6.83
CA GLN A 65 0.07 5.77 -7.06
C GLN A 65 0.44 7.14 -6.49
N PHE A 66 1.66 7.24 -5.99
CA PHE A 66 2.39 8.45 -5.65
C PHE A 66 3.58 8.55 -6.60
N LEU A 67 3.74 9.71 -7.24
CA LEU A 67 4.79 9.98 -8.22
C LEU A 67 5.82 10.96 -7.65
N ASP A 68 7.00 11.02 -8.28
CA ASP A 68 8.06 11.99 -7.94
C ASP A 68 8.52 11.96 -6.47
N VAL A 69 8.41 10.80 -5.82
CA VAL A 69 8.78 10.62 -4.41
C VAL A 69 10.31 10.63 -4.27
N GLU A 70 10.81 11.29 -3.22
CA GLU A 70 12.25 11.26 -2.91
C GLU A 70 12.65 9.85 -2.45
N PRO A 71 13.72 9.25 -3.01
CA PRO A 71 14.15 7.94 -2.55
C PRO A 71 14.57 7.94 -1.08
N SER A 72 14.33 6.83 -0.39
CA SER A 72 14.90 6.57 0.94
C SER A 72 16.41 6.42 0.85
N VAL A 73 17.09 6.84 1.91
CA VAL A 73 18.54 6.73 2.07
C VAL A 73 18.84 5.38 2.72
N ALA A 74 19.64 4.56 2.05
CA ALA A 74 19.99 3.23 2.54
C ALA A 74 20.60 3.29 3.95
N GLY A 75 19.96 2.60 4.90
CA GLY A 75 20.38 2.54 6.30
C GLY A 75 19.92 3.72 7.17
N ASP A 76 19.10 4.63 6.64
CA ASP A 76 18.48 5.73 7.38
C ASP A 76 16.95 5.57 7.42
N ALA A 77 16.48 4.92 8.49
CA ALA A 77 15.05 4.68 8.71
C ALA A 77 14.22 5.96 8.81
N THR A 78 14.83 7.13 9.06
CA THR A 78 14.08 8.41 9.10
C THR A 78 13.57 8.86 7.72
N THR A 79 13.99 8.15 6.68
CA THR A 79 13.60 8.36 5.29
C THR A 79 12.69 7.26 4.76
N ASP A 80 12.31 6.30 5.60
CA ASP A 80 11.38 5.24 5.24
C ASP A 80 9.95 5.79 5.14
N TYR A 81 9.16 5.09 4.34
CA TYR A 81 7.79 5.46 4.02
C TYR A 81 6.79 4.51 4.65
N ILE A 82 5.62 5.05 4.98
CA ILE A 82 4.45 4.30 5.44
C ILE A 82 3.28 4.72 4.56
N VAL A 83 2.55 3.75 4.00
CA VAL A 83 1.29 4.02 3.30
C VAL A 83 0.14 3.81 4.28
N ALA A 84 -0.79 4.76 4.30
CA ALA A 84 -1.92 4.79 5.22
C ALA A 84 -3.23 4.98 4.45
N VAL A 85 -4.13 4.00 4.54
CA VAL A 85 -5.51 4.09 4.07
C VAL A 85 -6.39 4.74 5.13
N VAL A 86 -7.18 5.74 4.75
CA VAL A 86 -8.11 6.41 5.66
C VAL A 86 -9.37 5.56 5.84
N LYS A 87 -9.60 5.04 7.05
CA LYS A 87 -10.71 4.09 7.34
C LYS A 87 -12.08 4.62 6.97
N SER A 88 -12.34 5.92 7.16
CA SER A 88 -13.64 6.49 6.83
C SER A 88 -13.95 6.41 5.33
N SER A 89 -12.94 6.44 4.46
CA SER A 89 -13.12 6.27 3.02
C SER A 89 -13.53 4.83 2.67
N VAL A 90 -12.99 3.84 3.40
CA VAL A 90 -13.31 2.42 3.28
C VAL A 90 -14.72 2.12 3.82
N THR A 91 -15.02 2.54 5.05
CA THR A 91 -16.32 2.25 5.68
C THR A 91 -17.47 2.97 4.98
N SER A 92 -17.23 4.14 4.39
CA SER A 92 -18.25 4.84 3.57
C SER A 92 -18.71 4.02 2.34
N LYS A 93 -17.92 3.03 1.94
CA LYS A 93 -18.18 2.11 0.83
C LYS A 93 -18.76 0.76 1.30
N GLY A 94 -18.89 0.52 2.61
CA GLY A 94 -19.42 -0.72 3.20
C GLY A 94 -18.38 -1.81 3.45
N TYR A 95 -17.10 -1.43 3.46
CA TYR A 95 -15.97 -2.32 3.71
C TYR A 95 -15.38 -2.11 5.11
N VAL A 96 -14.75 -3.15 5.64
CA VAL A 96 -14.00 -3.17 6.90
C VAL A 96 -12.67 -3.87 6.69
N ASN A 97 -11.71 -3.57 7.56
CA ASN A 97 -10.45 -4.31 7.59
C ASN A 97 -10.74 -5.78 7.85
N SER A 98 -10.19 -6.67 7.04
CA SER A 98 -10.08 -8.08 7.39
C SER A 98 -9.18 -8.24 8.63
N SER A 99 -9.25 -9.41 9.28
CA SER A 99 -8.30 -9.74 10.33
C SER A 99 -6.90 -9.75 9.70
N PRO A 100 -5.92 -8.97 10.20
CA PRO A 100 -4.64 -8.81 9.51
C PRO A 100 -3.99 -10.18 9.30
N GLY A 101 -3.96 -10.64 8.04
CA GLY A 101 -3.16 -11.78 7.63
C GLY A 101 -1.72 -11.53 8.05
N GLY A 102 -1.01 -12.56 8.51
CA GLY A 102 0.38 -12.42 8.98
C GLY A 102 1.42 -12.12 7.90
N GLY A 103 1.02 -11.50 6.78
CA GLY A 103 1.88 -11.09 5.68
C GLY A 103 2.76 -9.89 6.06
N GLN A 104 3.85 -9.70 5.31
CA GLN A 104 4.69 -8.50 5.41
C GLN A 104 4.24 -7.52 4.34
N ASN A 105 3.75 -6.33 4.74
CA ASN A 105 3.42 -5.23 3.83
C ASN A 105 4.36 -4.04 4.10
N PRO A 106 5.20 -3.64 3.13
CA PRO A 106 5.30 -4.18 1.78
C PRO A 106 6.09 -5.49 1.69
N ASP A 107 5.96 -6.17 0.55
CA ASP A 107 6.80 -7.33 0.23
C ASP A 107 8.29 -6.92 0.19
N THR A 108 9.06 -7.53 1.10
CA THR A 108 10.52 -7.34 1.23
C THR A 108 11.32 -8.52 0.69
N THR A 109 10.65 -9.55 0.15
CA THR A 109 11.29 -10.79 -0.33
C THR A 109 12.01 -10.62 -1.66
N GLY A 110 11.80 -9.49 -2.34
CA GLY A 110 12.41 -9.18 -3.63
C GLY A 110 11.77 -9.94 -4.80
N ASP A 111 10.70 -10.69 -4.57
CA ASP A 111 9.83 -11.29 -5.57
C ASP A 111 8.62 -10.38 -5.79
N GLN A 112 8.79 -9.33 -6.59
CA GLN A 112 7.75 -8.33 -6.89
C GLN A 112 6.51 -8.92 -7.60
N ASP A 113 6.50 -10.22 -7.92
CA ASP A 113 5.43 -10.91 -8.64
C ASP A 113 4.39 -11.59 -7.72
N GLN A 114 4.53 -11.51 -6.39
CA GLN A 114 3.50 -11.96 -5.45
C GLN A 114 2.64 -10.77 -5.02
N PRO A 115 1.31 -10.76 -5.30
CA PRO A 115 0.42 -9.76 -4.70
C PRO A 115 0.57 -9.87 -3.19
N SER A 116 1.14 -8.84 -2.58
CA SER A 116 1.58 -8.91 -1.20
C SER A 116 0.34 -9.00 -0.33
N GLY A 117 0.16 -10.19 0.24
CA GLY A 117 -1.11 -10.56 0.84
C GLY A 117 -1.25 -9.99 2.25
N ASP A 118 -1.67 -8.74 2.38
CA ASP A 118 -1.97 -8.14 3.67
C ASP A 118 -3.11 -7.12 3.59
N ASP A 119 -3.97 -7.16 4.60
CA ASP A 119 -5.06 -6.21 4.83
C ASP A 119 -4.57 -4.95 5.54
N GLY A 120 -3.29 -4.90 5.89
CA GLY A 120 -2.66 -3.80 6.60
C GLY A 120 -3.05 -3.75 8.08
N ILE A 121 -2.33 -2.93 8.83
CA ILE A 121 -2.43 -2.88 10.29
C ILE A 121 -3.33 -1.73 10.72
N PRO A 122 -4.42 -1.99 11.45
CA PRO A 122 -5.30 -0.93 11.93
C PRO A 122 -4.63 -0.11 13.04
N VAL A 123 -4.41 1.18 12.79
CA VAL A 123 -3.89 2.16 13.75
C VAL A 123 -4.78 3.40 13.79
N GLY A 124 -5.55 3.57 14.88
CA GLY A 124 -6.48 4.70 15.00
C GLY A 124 -7.48 4.75 13.83
N ASP A 125 -7.53 5.90 13.14
CA ASP A 125 -8.38 6.13 11.96
C ASP A 125 -7.79 5.59 10.64
N TYR A 126 -6.68 4.86 10.72
CA TYR A 126 -5.93 4.38 9.57
C TYR A 126 -5.79 2.86 9.55
N VAL A 127 -5.56 2.34 8.34
CA VAL A 127 -4.98 1.02 8.09
C VAL A 127 -3.67 1.26 7.36
N VAL A 128 -2.56 0.74 7.89
CA VAL A 128 -1.22 1.15 7.46
C VAL A 128 -0.35 -0.04 7.07
N SER A 129 0.58 0.20 6.15
CA SER A 129 1.70 -0.71 5.90
C SER A 129 2.70 -0.67 7.08
N GLN A 130 3.63 -1.63 7.13
CA GLN A 130 4.89 -1.42 7.83
C GLN A 130 5.71 -0.32 7.14
N PRO A 131 6.65 0.32 7.86
CA PRO A 131 7.62 1.21 7.23
C PRO A 131 8.53 0.45 6.27
N PHE A 132 8.89 1.10 5.16
CA PHE A 132 9.76 0.53 4.14
C PHE A 132 10.68 1.56 3.48
N PRO A 133 11.89 1.14 3.06
CA PRO A 133 12.79 1.99 2.33
C PRO A 133 12.39 2.03 0.84
N ALA A 134 12.03 3.21 0.34
CA ALA A 134 11.77 3.45 -1.08
C ALA A 134 13.05 3.86 -1.82
N THR A 135 14.00 2.94 -2.01
CA THR A 135 15.26 3.11 -2.77
C THR A 135 15.15 2.95 -4.30
N LEU A 136 16.03 3.60 -5.07
CA LEU A 136 16.06 3.40 -6.53
C LEU A 136 16.44 1.94 -6.87
N HIS A 137 15.50 1.15 -7.37
CA HIS A 137 15.76 -0.22 -7.82
C HIS A 137 16.37 -0.20 -9.22
N GLY A 138 17.68 -0.38 -9.33
CA GLY A 138 18.38 -0.43 -10.63
C GLY A 138 18.11 -1.66 -11.50
N GLN A 139 16.92 -2.28 -11.44
CA GLN A 139 16.61 -3.45 -12.25
C GLN A 139 15.19 -3.36 -12.83
N ALA A 140 15.14 -3.34 -14.16
CA ALA A 140 13.94 -3.24 -14.95
C ALA A 140 12.86 -4.24 -14.55
N ASP A 141 11.68 -3.69 -14.34
CA ASP A 141 10.44 -4.44 -14.18
C ASP A 141 10.03 -4.99 -15.56
N THR A 142 10.38 -6.23 -15.84
CA THR A 142 9.96 -6.94 -17.06
C THR A 142 8.87 -7.98 -16.77
N GLY A 143 8.29 -7.96 -15.57
CA GLY A 143 7.33 -8.97 -15.10
C GLY A 143 5.87 -8.52 -15.14
N ASP A 144 5.59 -7.27 -14.78
CA ASP A 144 4.21 -6.84 -14.60
C ASP A 144 3.53 -6.40 -15.91
N SER A 145 3.04 -7.39 -16.65
CA SER A 145 2.06 -7.18 -17.73
C SER A 145 0.64 -6.88 -17.22
N GLY A 146 0.48 -6.71 -15.91
CA GLY A 146 -0.76 -6.42 -15.21
C GLY A 146 -0.99 -4.93 -14.93
N ASP A 147 0.01 -4.05 -15.01
CA ASP A 147 -0.17 -2.60 -14.85
C ASP A 147 -1.12 -2.04 -15.94
N PRO A 148 -2.37 -1.69 -15.61
CA PRO A 148 -3.29 -1.09 -16.57
C PRO A 148 -2.91 0.36 -16.92
N ALA A 149 -1.94 0.95 -16.21
CA ALA A 149 -1.49 2.33 -16.38
C ALA A 149 -0.22 2.47 -17.24
N GLY A 150 0.48 1.37 -17.56
CA GLY A 150 1.55 1.32 -18.55
C GLY A 150 2.83 2.06 -18.17
N TYR A 151 3.15 2.14 -16.88
CA TYR A 151 4.33 2.83 -16.36
C TYR A 151 5.49 1.86 -16.17
N SER A 152 6.27 1.65 -17.23
CA SER A 152 7.60 1.04 -17.10
C SER A 152 8.60 2.10 -16.62
N ASP A 153 8.84 2.20 -15.32
CA ASP A 153 10.08 2.81 -14.83
C ASP A 153 10.81 1.94 -13.81
N ASP A 154 12.13 1.90 -13.93
CA ASP A 154 13.08 1.16 -13.08
C ASP A 154 13.19 1.83 -11.69
N SER A 155 12.09 2.36 -11.14
CA SER A 155 12.07 3.15 -9.90
C SER A 155 10.75 3.00 -9.14
N ALA A 156 9.92 2.03 -9.52
CA ALA A 156 8.58 1.84 -8.97
C ALA A 156 8.58 0.83 -7.82
N TYR A 157 8.06 1.25 -6.66
CA TYR A 157 7.68 0.42 -5.51
C TYR A 157 6.18 0.10 -5.58
N MET A 158 5.81 -0.80 -6.49
CA MET A 158 4.42 -1.20 -6.75
C MET A 158 4.06 -2.46 -5.95
N THR A 159 4.36 -2.47 -4.66
CA THR A 159 4.14 -3.66 -3.78
C THR A 159 3.38 -3.33 -2.51
N VAL A 160 2.72 -2.16 -2.44
CA VAL A 160 2.00 -1.74 -1.24
C VAL A 160 0.50 -1.91 -1.45
N ASP A 161 -0.07 -2.88 -0.77
CA ASP A 161 -1.39 -3.44 -1.07
C ASP A 161 -2.31 -3.41 0.17
N PHE A 162 -3.64 -3.31 -0.06
CA PHE A 162 -4.63 -3.38 1.03
C PHE A 162 -5.91 -4.14 0.63
N GLY A 163 -6.14 -5.29 1.28
CA GLY A 163 -7.39 -6.05 1.21
C GLY A 163 -8.43 -5.57 2.24
N PHE A 164 -9.70 -5.55 1.83
CA PHE A 164 -10.82 -5.24 2.71
C PHE A 164 -12.00 -6.18 2.49
N THR A 165 -12.70 -6.54 3.57
CA THR A 165 -13.90 -7.40 3.52
C THR A 165 -15.18 -6.58 3.66
N THR A 166 -16.32 -7.14 3.25
CA THR A 166 -17.63 -6.49 3.47
C THR A 166 -18.20 -6.78 4.86
N GLU A 167 -18.86 -5.78 5.48
CA GLU A 167 -19.38 -5.86 6.86
C GLU A 167 -20.31 -7.07 7.14
N GLN A 168 -21.05 -7.54 6.14
CA GLN A 168 -21.99 -8.66 6.29
C GLN A 168 -21.33 -10.00 6.66
N ARG A 169 -20.01 -10.12 6.59
CA ARG A 169 -19.27 -11.35 6.91
C ARG A 169 -18.69 -11.39 8.33
N HIS A 170 -18.64 -10.25 9.03
CA HIS A 170 -18.13 -10.18 10.41
C HIS A 170 -19.12 -10.67 11.49
N GLU A 171 -20.37 -10.99 11.13
CA GLU A 171 -21.41 -11.44 12.09
C GLU A 171 -21.64 -12.96 12.13
N ARG A 172 -20.78 -13.78 11.51
CA ARG A 172 -20.93 -15.26 11.52
C ARG A 172 -19.75 -15.97 12.16
N GLU A 173 -19.61 -15.82 13.47
CA GLU A 173 -18.89 -16.75 14.35
C GLU A 173 -19.70 -17.07 15.60
#